data_AF-A0A3D5ZFG1-F1
#
_entry.id   AF-A0A3D5ZFG1-F1
#
_cell.length_a   1.000
_cell.length_b   1.000
_cell.length_c   1.000
_cell.angle_alpha   90.00
_cell.angle_beta   90.00
_cell.angle_gamma   90.00
#
_symmetry.space_group_name_H-M   'P 1'
#
loop_
_entity.id
_entity.type
_entity.pdbx_description
1 polymer ?
#
loop_
_entity_poly.entity_id
_entity_poly.type
_entity_poly.pdbx_seq_one_letter_code
_entity_poly.pdbx_strand_id
1 'polypeptide(L)' 'TDGALLKPLLGNCPFVVLGPGEPHLAHQTDEYCFVDRLEQAVELYEQLLLDYCQDRQIS' A
#
# COMPACT_ATOMS: atom_id res chain seq x y z
N THR A 1 -0.47 -3.87 -12.49
CA THR A 1 -0.72 -2.79 -11.51
C THR A 1 -0.11 -1.51 -12.03
N ASP A 2 -0.63 -0.35 -11.63
CA ASP A 2 -0.12 0.96 -12.08
C ASP A 2 1.35 1.16 -11.70
N GLY A 3 1.79 0.55 -10.58
CA GLY A 3 3.18 0.59 -10.15
C GLY A 3 4.18 0.09 -11.21
N ALA A 4 3.83 -0.91 -12.03
CA ALA A 4 4.70 -1.38 -13.10
C ALA A 4 4.92 -0.34 -14.21
N LEU A 5 3.91 0.51 -14.47
CA LEU A 5 3.99 1.62 -15.42
C LEU A 5 4.68 2.85 -14.80
N LEU A 6 4.42 3.13 -13.52
CA LEU A 6 4.98 4.29 -12.82
C LEU A 6 6.46 4.12 -12.49
N LYS A 7 6.93 2.90 -12.19
CA LYS A 7 8.32 2.62 -11.79
C LYS A 7 9.37 3.22 -12.75
N PRO A 8 9.34 2.96 -14.07
CA PRO A 8 10.32 3.55 -14.99
C PRO A 8 10.20 5.07 -15.08
N LEU A 9 9.00 5.62 -14.94
CA LEU A 9 8.75 7.07 -14.98
C LEU A 9 9.28 7.80 -13.75
N LEU A 10 9.36 7.12 -12.61
CA LEU A 10 9.86 7.66 -11.34
C LEU A 10 11.33 7.30 -11.08
N GLY A 11 12.11 7.04 -12.15
CA GLY A 11 13.55 6.79 -12.05
C GLY A 11 13.90 5.42 -11.47
N ASN A 12 13.01 4.43 -11.60
CA ASN A 12 13.19 3.08 -11.07
C ASN A 12 13.41 3.03 -9.54
N CYS A 13 12.80 3.95 -8.80
CA CYS A 13 12.87 3.94 -7.34
C CYS A 13 12.33 2.62 -6.76
N PRO A 14 12.82 2.19 -5.59
CA PRO A 14 12.17 1.15 -4.81
C PRO A 14 10.71 1.55 -4.54
N PHE A 15 9.77 0.65 -4.83
CA PHE A 15 8.35 0.89 -4.60
C PHE A 15 7.69 -0.38 -4.07
N VAL A 16 6.59 -0.19 -3.35
CA VAL A 16 5.78 -1.28 -2.81
C VAL A 16 4.32 -1.01 -3.14
N VAL A 17 3.58 -2.07 -3.46
CA VAL A 17 2.12 -2.04 -3.52
C VAL A 17 1.63 -2.78 -2.28
N LEU A 18 0.86 -2.07 -1.45
CA LEU A 18 0.30 -2.58 -0.21
C LEU A 18 -1.20 -2.38 -0.24
N GLY A 19 -1.93 -3.27 0.41
CA GLY A 19 -3.37 -3.21 0.58
C GLY A 19 -3.86 -4.49 1.24
N PRO A 20 -5.00 -4.44 1.94
CA PRO A 20 -5.59 -5.62 2.56
C PRO A 20 -6.27 -6.52 1.51
N GLY A 21 -6.46 -7.79 1.86
CA GLY A 21 -7.09 -8.78 0.98
C GLY A 21 -6.10 -9.80 0.44
N GLU A 22 -6.64 -10.85 -0.17
CA GLU A 22 -5.87 -11.98 -0.67
C GLU A 22 -5.67 -11.86 -2.19
N PRO A 23 -4.43 -11.70 -2.69
CA PRO A 23 -4.20 -11.46 -4.12
C PRO A 23 -4.75 -12.54 -5.04
N HIS A 24 -4.88 -13.77 -4.54
CA HIS A 24 -5.41 -14.90 -5.30
C HIS A 24 -6.94 -14.89 -5.44
N LEU A 25 -7.65 -14.11 -4.63
CA LEU A 25 -9.12 -13.93 -4.73
C LEU A 25 -9.51 -12.77 -5.64
N ALA A 26 -8.56 -11.95 -6.08
CA ALA A 26 -8.84 -10.85 -6.99
C ALA A 26 -9.50 -11.36 -8.29
N HIS A 27 -10.59 -10.68 -8.70
CA HIS A 27 -11.36 -11.00 -9.89
C HIS A 27 -12.09 -12.36 -9.87
N GLN A 28 -12.30 -12.92 -8.68
CA GLN A 28 -13.17 -14.09 -8.48
C GLN A 28 -14.57 -13.65 -8.04
N THR A 29 -15.58 -14.50 -8.26
CA THR A 29 -16.97 -14.17 -7.93
C THR A 29 -17.24 -14.06 -6.43
N ASP A 30 -16.39 -14.68 -5.63
CA ASP A 30 -16.44 -14.73 -4.17
C ASP A 30 -15.30 -13.92 -3.54
N GLU A 31 -14.83 -12.86 -4.21
CA GLU A 31 -13.83 -11.94 -3.68
C GLU A 31 -14.29 -11.32 -2.34
N TYR A 32 -13.47 -11.45 -1.31
CA TYR A 32 -13.71 -10.86 0.01
C TYR A 32 -12.41 -10.42 0.68
N CYS A 33 -12.56 -9.60 1.72
CA CYS A 33 -11.50 -9.20 2.64
C CYS A 33 -12.06 -9.25 4.06
N PHE A 34 -11.26 -9.71 5.03
CA PHE A 34 -11.69 -9.67 6.43
C PHE A 34 -11.68 -8.24 6.95
N VAL A 35 -12.68 -7.89 7.77
CA VAL A 35 -12.86 -6.51 8.27
C VAL A 35 -11.69 -6.06 9.14
N ASP A 36 -11.14 -6.95 9.96
CA ASP A 36 -9.96 -6.68 10.79
C ASP A 36 -8.71 -6.31 9.94
N ARG A 37 -8.58 -6.86 8.73
CA ARG A 37 -7.52 -6.49 7.79
C ARG A 37 -7.65 -5.06 7.29
N LEU A 38 -8.88 -4.53 7.21
CA LEU A 38 -9.10 -3.13 6.84
C LEU A 38 -8.57 -2.20 7.94
N GLU A 39 -8.87 -2.49 9.20
CA GLU A 39 -8.39 -1.72 10.35
C GLU A 39 -6.85 -1.76 10.43
N GLN A 40 -6.25 -2.94 10.27
CA GLN A 40 -4.79 -3.10 10.21
C GLN A 40 -4.15 -2.29 9.07
N ALA A 41 -4.80 -2.23 7.91
CA ALA A 41 -4.29 -1.46 6.77
C ALA A 41 -4.34 0.05 7.06
N VAL A 42 -5.43 0.54 7.66
CA VAL A 42 -5.54 1.95 8.06
C VAL A 42 -4.42 2.32 9.04
N GLU A 43 -4.24 1.53 10.10
CA GLU A 43 -3.18 1.75 11.10
C GLU A 43 -1.79 1.78 10.45
N LEU A 44 -1.51 0.85 9.54
CA LEU A 44 -0.24 0.80 8.81
C LEU A 44 -0.01 2.06 7.97
N TYR A 45 -1.02 2.51 7.20
CA TYR A 45 -0.87 3.71 6.38
C TYR A 45 -0.71 4.97 7.23
N GLU A 46 -1.41 5.08 8.36
CA GLU A 46 -1.26 6.19 9.30
C GLU A 46 0.17 6.25 9.84
N GLN A 47 0.72 5.13 10.28
CA GLN A 47 2.10 5.04 10.77
C GLN A 47 3.10 5.45 9.68
N LEU A 48 2.97 4.91 8.46
CA LEU A 48 3.86 5.25 7.34
C LEU A 48 3.83 6.74 6.99
N LEU A 49 2.64 7.37 7.02
CA LEU A 49 2.49 8.80 6.75
C LEU A 49 3.10 9.65 7.86
N LEU A 50 2.87 9.28 9.12
CA LEU A 50 3.43 9.98 10.28
C LEU A 50 4.96 9.91 10.28
N ASP A 51 5.53 8.71 10.10
CA ASP A 51 6.97 8.49 10.02
C ASP A 51 7.58 9.34 8.90
N TYR A 52 6.96 9.33 7.72
CA TYR A 52 7.41 10.16 6.59
C TYR A 52 7.36 11.66 6.89
N CYS A 53 6.30 12.14 7.54
CA CYS A 53 6.18 13.54 7.92
C CYS A 53 7.22 13.94 8.98
N GLN A 54 7.54 13.07 9.92
CA GLN A 54 8.55 13.31 10.95
C GLN A 54 9.97 13.38 10.36
N ASP A 55 10.33 12.43 9.51
CA ASP A 55 11.63 12.43 8.80
C ASP A 55 11.85 13.72 8.00
N ARG A 56 10.77 14.28 7.44
CA ARG A 56 10.80 15.50 6.61
C ARG A 56 10.84 16.80 7.43
N GLN A 57 10.66 16.76 8.74
CA GLN A 57 10.76 17.93 9.63
C GLN A 57 12.19 18.22 10.13
N ILE A 58 13.18 17.38 9.79
CA ILE A 58 14.60 17.52 10.21
C ILE A 58 15.53 17.93 9.04
N SER A 59 15.00 18.47 7.93
CA SER A 59 15.81 19.03 6.82
C SER A 59 15.73 20.55 6.74
#